data_AF-A0A1Y2EGI5-F1
#
_entry.id   AF-A0A1Y2EGI5-F1
#
_cell.length_a   1.000
_cell.length_b   1.000
_cell.length_c   1.000
_cell.angle_alpha   90.00
_cell.angle_beta   90.00
_cell.angle_gamma   90.00
#
_symmetry.space_group_name_H-M   'P 1'
#
loop_
_entity.id
_entity.type
_entity.pdbx_description
1 polymer ?
#
loop_
_entity_poly.entity_id
_entity_poly.type
_entity_poly.pdbx_seq_one_letter_code
_entity_poly.pdbx_strand_id
1 'polypeptide(L)'
;MKPGDSYGNVEYENLAQSQNSLPGPKQRSHSRIIPFGAGCVTTLIFAAMLLAIKHAVSALGSPISPAEIEAEEWNYCGRSSLTAKARGCVMEPLFYGWMPPQCVFPELTSAHPVFEDRKFYKDRNMTMELAPEQLWAGEEIMVYTHRYHGEHCLFQWRKLQYAMDHRMEFLDNKTISLHHTTHCADQLSVGCEGPQDVN
;
A
#
# COMPACT_ATOMS: atom_id res chain seq x y z
N MET A 1 -36.31 -14.29 14.53
CA MET A 1 -35.77 -13.58 13.36
C MET A 1 -36.37 -14.24 12.13
N LYS A 2 -37.18 -13.51 11.34
CA LYS A 2 -37.91 -14.08 10.19
C LYS A 2 -37.06 -13.95 8.91
N PRO A 3 -37.11 -14.93 7.99
CA PRO A 3 -36.48 -14.82 6.67
C PRO A 3 -37.45 -14.13 5.69
N GLY A 4 -36.98 -13.16 4.88
CA GLY A 4 -37.82 -12.62 3.81
C GLY A 4 -37.52 -11.24 3.22
N ASP A 5 -36.42 -10.56 3.55
CA ASP A 5 -36.15 -9.26 2.91
C ASP A 5 -35.39 -9.46 1.60
N SER A 6 -36.12 -9.33 0.48
CA SER A 6 -35.54 -9.25 -0.86
C SER A 6 -34.66 -8.01 -0.95
N TYR A 7 -33.40 -8.19 -1.33
CA TYR A 7 -32.52 -7.08 -1.72
C TYR A 7 -33.18 -6.30 -2.85
N GLY A 8 -33.59 -5.06 -2.56
CA GLY A 8 -34.08 -4.13 -3.57
C GLY A 8 -32.96 -3.82 -4.55
N ASN A 9 -33.23 -3.96 -5.84
CA ASN A 9 -32.34 -3.49 -6.90
C ASN A 9 -32.20 -1.96 -6.77
N VAL A 10 -31.01 -1.50 -6.40
CA VAL A 10 -30.65 -0.08 -6.51
C VAL A 10 -30.32 0.18 -7.97
N GLU A 11 -31.24 0.80 -8.68
CA GLU A 11 -31.04 1.24 -10.06
C GLU A 11 -30.22 2.53 -10.02
N TYR A 12 -28.97 2.48 -10.50
CA TYR A 12 -28.09 3.65 -10.56
C TYR A 12 -28.44 4.46 -11.82
N GLU A 13 -28.87 5.71 -11.66
CA GLU A 13 -29.04 6.64 -12.78
C GLU A 13 -27.71 6.88 -13.50
N ASN A 14 -27.70 6.71 -14.82
CA ASN A 14 -26.49 6.89 -15.62
C ASN A 14 -26.07 8.36 -15.68
N LEU A 15 -24.76 8.61 -15.52
CA LEU A 15 -24.10 9.93 -15.53
C LEU A 15 -24.50 10.86 -16.70
N ALA A 16 -25.00 10.29 -17.80
CA ALA A 16 -25.54 11.01 -18.95
C ALA A 16 -26.72 11.95 -18.61
N GLN A 17 -27.53 11.64 -17.59
CA GLN A 17 -28.64 12.49 -17.16
C GLN A 17 -28.16 13.77 -16.44
N SER A 18 -26.98 13.75 -15.81
CA SER A 18 -26.46 14.91 -15.06
C SER A 18 -25.82 16.00 -15.94
N GLN A 19 -25.47 15.67 -17.20
CA GLN A 19 -24.75 16.57 -18.09
C GLN A 19 -25.64 17.62 -18.79
N ASN A 20 -26.97 17.46 -18.75
CA ASN A 20 -27.91 18.35 -19.45
C ASN A 20 -28.24 19.66 -18.71
N SER A 21 -27.67 19.90 -17.53
CA SER A 21 -28.02 21.04 -16.66
C SER A 21 -26.91 22.08 -16.44
N LEU A 22 -25.79 22.01 -17.17
CA LEU A 22 -24.71 23.01 -17.02
C LEU A 22 -24.92 24.19 -17.99
N PRO A 23 -25.06 25.44 -17.49
CA PRO A 23 -25.09 26.60 -18.36
C PRO A 23 -23.75 26.80 -19.05
N GLY A 24 -23.78 27.04 -20.37
CA GLY A 24 -22.58 27.22 -21.20
C GLY A 24 -21.70 28.40 -20.76
N PRO A 25 -20.37 28.32 -20.98
CA PRO A 25 -19.45 29.36 -20.54
C PRO A 25 -19.69 30.69 -21.27
N LYS A 26 -19.88 31.77 -20.51
CA LYS A 26 -19.91 33.14 -21.04
C LYS A 26 -18.50 33.51 -21.53
N GLN A 27 -18.34 33.65 -22.84
CA GLN A 27 -17.12 34.15 -23.47
C GLN A 27 -16.90 35.62 -23.07
N ARG A 28 -15.99 35.87 -22.12
CA ARG A 28 -15.44 37.20 -21.87
C ARG A 28 -14.16 37.36 -22.68
N SER A 29 -14.21 38.22 -23.69
CA SER A 29 -13.03 38.71 -24.40
C SER A 29 -12.19 39.55 -23.44
N HIS A 30 -11.10 38.97 -22.94
CA HIS A 30 -10.04 39.74 -22.28
C HIS A 30 -8.94 39.99 -23.29
N SER A 31 -8.90 41.20 -23.85
CA SER A 31 -7.71 41.69 -24.54
C SER A 31 -6.59 41.83 -23.52
N ARG A 32 -5.60 40.94 -23.57
CA ARG A 32 -4.37 41.03 -22.80
C ARG A 32 -3.20 41.20 -23.76
N ILE A 33 -2.95 42.45 -24.14
CA ILE A 33 -1.63 42.83 -24.66
C ILE A 33 -0.75 43.05 -23.43
N ILE A 34 -0.23 41.95 -22.87
CA ILE A 34 0.94 42.00 -21.99
C ILE A 34 2.14 41.75 -22.91
N PRO A 35 3.18 42.61 -22.93
CA PRO A 35 4.34 42.38 -23.78
C PRO A 35 4.99 41.05 -23.39
N PHE A 36 4.92 40.07 -24.30
CA PHE A 36 5.33 38.67 -24.11
C PHE A 36 6.73 38.52 -23.48
N GLY A 37 7.63 39.48 -23.74
CA GLY A 37 8.99 39.50 -23.21
C GLY A 37 9.10 39.69 -21.69
N ALA A 38 8.24 40.51 -21.07
CA ALA A 38 8.29 40.72 -19.61
C ALA A 38 7.79 39.49 -18.84
N GLY A 39 6.80 38.79 -19.37
CA GLY A 39 6.28 37.54 -18.81
C GLY A 39 7.34 36.44 -18.77
N CYS A 40 8.07 36.23 -19.88
CA CYS A 40 9.12 35.21 -19.97
C CYS A 40 10.29 35.48 -19.01
N VAL A 41 10.68 36.74 -18.82
CA VAL A 41 11.76 37.08 -17.87
C VAL A 41 11.30 36.82 -16.44
N THR A 42 10.07 37.20 -16.08
CA THR A 42 9.54 36.95 -14.73
C THR A 42 9.40 35.45 -14.42
N THR A 43 8.99 34.61 -15.38
CA THR A 43 8.87 33.16 -15.18
C THR A 43 10.23 32.48 -15.02
N LEU A 44 11.24 32.90 -15.80
CA LEU A 44 12.60 32.39 -15.66
C LEU A 44 13.23 32.77 -14.32
N ILE A 45 13.03 34.01 -13.85
CA ILE A 45 13.50 34.46 -12.53
C ILE A 45 12.81 33.66 -11.41
N PHE A 46 11.49 33.44 -11.51
CA PHE A 46 10.76 32.64 -10.53
C PHE A 46 11.25 31.18 -10.52
N ALA A 47 11.46 30.57 -11.69
CA ALA A 47 11.98 29.21 -11.78
C ALA A 47 13.40 29.10 -11.20
N ALA A 48 14.28 30.04 -11.52
CA ALA A 48 15.64 30.09 -10.97
C ALA A 48 15.64 30.28 -9.46
N MET A 49 14.77 31.15 -8.94
CA MET A 49 14.59 31.36 -7.49
C MET A 49 14.07 30.09 -6.80
N LEU A 50 13.09 29.40 -7.38
CA LEU A 50 12.59 28.13 -6.85
C LEU A 50 13.67 27.04 -6.84
N LEU A 51 14.51 26.97 -7.89
CA LEU A 51 15.64 26.05 -7.94
C LEU A 51 16.70 26.40 -6.89
N ALA A 52 17.05 27.68 -6.74
CA ALA A 52 17.98 28.14 -5.72
C ALA A 52 17.48 27.85 -4.30
N ILE A 53 16.19 28.07 -4.04
CA ILE A 53 15.54 27.72 -2.76
C ILE A 53 15.60 26.21 -2.53
N LYS A 54 15.27 25.39 -3.53
CA LYS A 54 15.37 23.92 -3.40
C LYS A 54 16.80 23.48 -3.08
N HIS A 55 17.81 24.04 -3.77
CA HIS A 55 19.21 23.73 -3.51
C HIS A 55 19.65 24.17 -2.10
N ALA A 56 19.27 25.38 -1.67
CA ALA A 56 19.56 25.86 -0.32
C ALA A 56 18.90 24.98 0.75
N VAL A 57 17.62 24.64 0.59
CA VAL A 57 16.87 23.75 1.50
C VAL A 57 17.50 22.36 1.54
N SER A 58 17.90 21.80 0.40
CA SER A 58 18.58 20.50 0.36
C SER A 58 19.98 20.52 0.99
N ALA A 59 20.66 21.67 1.00
CA ALA A 59 21.95 21.86 1.65
C ALA A 59 21.82 22.09 3.16
N LEU A 60 20.67 22.59 3.62
CA LEU A 60 20.33 22.83 5.03
C LEU A 60 19.70 21.60 5.71
N GLY A 61 19.03 20.73 4.96
CA GLY A 61 18.47 19.49 5.47
C GLY A 61 19.56 18.44 5.65
N SER A 62 20.01 18.21 6.89
CA SER A 62 20.78 17.01 7.18
C SER A 62 19.91 15.77 6.91
N PRO A 63 20.44 14.73 6.25
CA PRO A 63 19.72 13.48 6.12
C PRO A 63 19.45 12.92 7.52
N ILE A 64 18.21 12.50 7.77
CA ILE A 64 17.80 11.87 9.04
C ILE A 64 18.72 10.67 9.28
N SER A 65 19.32 10.61 10.47
CA SER A 65 20.22 9.52 10.85
C SER A 65 19.44 8.21 11.01
N PRO A 66 20.09 7.04 10.84
CA PRO A 66 19.45 5.76 11.11
C PRO A 66 18.87 5.66 12.54
N ALA A 67 19.54 6.26 13.53
CA ALA A 67 19.09 6.26 14.91
C ALA A 67 17.80 7.06 15.11
N GLU A 68 17.66 8.21 14.43
CA GLU A 68 16.41 8.98 14.43
C GLU A 68 15.28 8.18 13.80
N ILE A 69 15.52 7.50 12.66
CA ILE A 69 14.47 6.66 12.03
C ILE A 69 14.07 5.47 12.91
N GLU A 70 15.01 4.88 13.66
CA GLU A 70 14.71 3.80 14.60
C GLU A 70 13.91 4.25 15.83
N ALA A 71 13.94 5.55 16.14
CA ALA A 71 13.22 6.15 17.25
C ALA A 71 11.78 6.59 16.88
N GLU A 72 11.46 6.65 15.59
CA GLU A 72 10.13 7.03 15.10
C GLU A 72 9.06 6.01 15.50
N GLU A 73 7.88 6.51 15.90
CA GLU A 73 6.75 5.67 16.33
C GLU A 73 6.22 4.77 15.20
N TRP A 74 6.16 5.30 13.96
CA TRP A 74 5.73 4.52 12.80
C TRP A 74 6.66 3.34 12.49
N ASN A 75 7.88 3.35 13.02
CA ASN A 75 8.89 2.30 12.90
C ASN A 75 9.05 1.52 14.23
N TYR A 76 7.94 1.27 14.93
CA TYR A 76 7.96 0.61 16.24
C TYR A 76 8.76 -0.70 16.26
N CYS A 77 8.62 -1.57 15.26
CA CYS A 77 9.39 -2.84 15.23
C CYS A 77 10.85 -2.67 14.76
N GLY A 78 11.25 -1.47 14.34
CA GLY A 78 12.58 -1.18 13.82
C GLY A 78 12.86 -1.86 12.47
N ARG A 79 14.09 -1.70 11.99
CA ARG A 79 14.53 -2.22 10.67
C ARG A 79 15.33 -3.52 10.74
N SER A 80 15.45 -4.13 11.91
CA SER A 80 16.16 -5.40 12.07
C SER A 80 15.35 -6.39 12.90
N SER A 81 15.50 -7.68 12.58
CA SER A 81 14.87 -8.76 13.33
C SER A 81 15.33 -8.81 14.79
N LEU A 82 16.56 -8.38 15.06
CA LEU A 82 17.06 -8.22 16.42
C LEU A 82 16.25 -7.17 17.19
N THR A 83 16.09 -5.97 16.61
CA THR A 83 15.31 -4.88 17.20
C THR A 83 13.86 -5.28 17.39
N ALA A 84 13.24 -5.89 16.38
CA ALA A 84 11.84 -6.32 16.42
C ALA A 84 11.59 -7.33 17.54
N LYS A 85 12.44 -8.36 17.64
CA LYS A 85 12.38 -9.36 18.73
C LYS A 85 12.58 -8.71 20.10
N ALA A 86 13.56 -7.81 20.22
CA ALA A 86 13.82 -7.09 21.47
C ALA A 86 12.65 -6.20 21.91
N ARG A 87 11.86 -5.69 20.96
CA ARG A 87 10.66 -4.88 21.20
C ARG A 87 9.37 -5.71 21.29
N GLY A 88 9.46 -7.04 21.26
CA GLY A 88 8.30 -7.94 21.39
C GLY A 88 7.40 -7.98 20.15
N CYS A 89 7.89 -7.55 18.99
CA CYS A 89 7.17 -7.71 17.74
C CYS A 89 7.14 -9.18 17.30
N VAL A 90 6.11 -9.52 16.54
CA VAL A 90 5.85 -10.86 16.04
C VAL A 90 6.05 -10.86 14.53
N MET A 91 6.76 -11.86 14.02
CA MET A 91 6.90 -12.07 12.59
C MET A 91 5.55 -12.54 12.03
N GLU A 92 5.01 -11.80 11.06
CA GLU A 92 3.90 -12.25 10.23
C GLU A 92 4.50 -12.66 8.87
N PRO A 93 4.75 -13.96 8.65
CA PRO A 93 5.55 -14.34 7.51
C PRO A 93 4.77 -14.18 6.19
N LEU A 94 3.42 -14.02 6.20
CA LEU A 94 2.66 -13.71 4.98
C LEU A 94 2.96 -12.32 4.45
N PHE A 95 3.37 -11.40 5.31
CA PHE A 95 3.89 -10.10 4.94
C PHE A 95 5.43 -10.07 4.90
N TYR A 96 6.04 -11.19 5.32
CA TYR A 96 7.43 -11.35 5.70
C TYR A 96 7.95 -10.10 6.42
N GLY A 97 7.27 -9.76 7.51
CA GLY A 97 7.52 -8.52 8.25
C GLY A 97 7.14 -8.61 9.71
N TRP A 98 7.83 -7.81 10.53
CA TRP A 98 7.59 -7.70 11.96
C TRP A 98 6.45 -6.75 12.26
N MET A 99 5.52 -7.17 13.12
CA MET A 99 4.35 -6.40 13.50
C MET A 99 4.22 -6.31 15.03
N PRO A 100 3.69 -5.20 15.57
CA PRO A 100 3.24 -5.17 16.95
C PRO A 100 2.19 -6.27 17.20
N PRO A 101 2.15 -6.90 18.39
CA PRO A 101 1.22 -8.00 18.67
C PRO A 101 -0.25 -7.67 18.37
N GLN A 102 -0.67 -6.42 18.61
CA GLN A 102 -2.03 -5.96 18.34
C GLN A 102 -2.42 -5.93 16.85
N CYS A 103 -1.46 -6.08 15.93
CA CYS A 103 -1.69 -6.03 14.49
C CYS A 103 -1.59 -7.41 13.79
N VAL A 104 -1.24 -8.49 14.48
CA VAL A 104 -1.00 -9.81 13.84
C VAL A 104 -2.30 -10.55 13.55
N PHE A 105 -3.24 -10.53 14.51
CA PHE A 105 -4.47 -11.33 14.52
C PHE A 105 -4.20 -12.85 14.41
N PRO A 106 -3.68 -13.49 15.49
CA PRO A 106 -3.26 -14.89 15.46
C PRO A 106 -4.33 -15.89 14.99
N GLU A 107 -5.62 -15.62 15.25
CA GLU A 107 -6.72 -16.45 14.78
C GLU A 107 -6.78 -16.50 13.25
N LEU A 108 -6.61 -15.34 12.60
CA LEU A 108 -6.58 -15.24 11.15
C LEU A 108 -5.34 -15.93 10.56
N THR A 109 -4.16 -15.69 11.13
CA THR A 109 -2.92 -16.33 10.70
C THR A 109 -3.01 -17.86 10.82
N SER A 110 -3.60 -18.36 11.90
CA SER A 110 -3.79 -19.80 12.13
C SER A 110 -4.79 -20.43 11.16
N ALA A 111 -5.80 -19.67 10.71
CA ALA A 111 -6.77 -20.13 9.70
C ALA A 111 -6.17 -20.19 8.28
N HIS A 112 -5.04 -19.54 8.04
CA HIS A 112 -4.36 -19.45 6.74
C HIS A 112 -2.86 -19.77 6.86
N PRO A 113 -2.48 -21.03 7.13
CA PRO A 113 -1.07 -21.42 7.27
C PRO A 113 -0.39 -21.49 5.89
N VAL A 114 0.27 -20.41 5.47
CA VAL A 114 0.86 -20.30 4.11
C VAL A 114 2.32 -20.78 4.01
N PHE A 115 2.95 -21.09 5.14
CA PHE A 115 4.34 -21.61 5.15
C PHE A 115 4.45 -23.12 5.15
N GLU A 116 3.33 -23.82 5.30
CA GLU A 116 3.33 -25.27 5.46
C GLU A 116 3.01 -26.01 4.15
N ASP A 117 2.44 -25.33 3.15
CA ASP A 117 1.98 -25.95 1.90
C ASP A 117 2.94 -25.75 0.72
N ARG A 118 4.00 -24.96 0.88
CA ARG A 118 4.96 -24.62 -0.19
C ARG A 118 6.37 -24.36 0.33
N LYS A 119 7.32 -24.44 -0.59
CA LYS A 119 8.74 -24.18 -0.30
C LYS A 119 9.06 -22.70 -0.37
N PHE A 120 9.93 -22.28 0.53
CA PHE A 120 10.55 -20.96 0.54
C PHE A 120 12.05 -21.09 0.46
N TYR A 121 12.70 -20.06 -0.05
CA TYR A 121 14.13 -20.05 -0.31
C TYR A 121 14.72 -18.71 0.12
N LYS A 122 15.97 -18.72 0.60
CA LYS A 122 16.70 -17.49 0.92
C LYS A 122 17.39 -16.85 -0.28
N ASP A 123 17.50 -17.57 -1.38
CA ASP A 123 18.12 -17.10 -2.62
C ASP A 123 17.12 -17.00 -3.77
N ARG A 124 17.34 -16.02 -4.64
CA ARG A 124 16.47 -15.77 -5.80
C ARG A 124 16.46 -16.91 -6.81
N ASN A 125 17.53 -17.70 -6.87
CA ASN A 125 17.60 -18.87 -7.75
C ASN A 125 16.81 -20.08 -7.20
N MET A 126 16.24 -19.96 -5.99
CA MET A 126 15.43 -20.98 -5.33
C MET A 126 16.20 -22.30 -5.15
N THR A 127 17.43 -22.21 -4.69
CA THR A 127 18.32 -23.37 -4.48
C THR A 127 18.57 -23.69 -3.00
N MET A 128 18.37 -22.72 -2.12
CA MET A 128 18.60 -22.80 -0.67
C MET A 128 17.26 -22.71 0.07
N GLU A 129 16.64 -23.87 0.27
CA GLU A 129 15.34 -23.99 0.94
C GLU A 129 15.41 -23.57 2.42
N LEU A 130 14.34 -22.93 2.90
CA LEU A 130 14.12 -22.54 4.28
C LEU A 130 13.04 -23.43 4.90
N ALA A 131 13.30 -23.92 6.11
CA ALA A 131 12.28 -24.60 6.91
C ALA A 131 11.26 -23.58 7.47
N PRO A 132 10.00 -23.99 7.74
CA PRO A 132 8.98 -23.12 8.30
C PRO A 132 9.43 -22.34 9.55
N GLU A 133 10.18 -22.98 10.44
CA GLU A 133 10.69 -22.36 11.67
C GLU A 133 11.63 -21.19 11.37
N GLN A 134 12.36 -21.24 10.26
CA GLN A 134 13.27 -20.17 9.83
C GLN A 134 12.49 -18.96 9.30
N LEU A 135 11.32 -19.19 8.67
CA LEU A 135 10.44 -18.12 8.21
C LEU A 135 9.82 -17.39 9.40
N TRP A 136 9.40 -18.12 10.43
CA TRP A 136 8.93 -17.55 11.70
C TRP A 136 10.04 -16.84 12.48
N ALA A 137 11.28 -17.34 12.43
CA ALA A 137 12.42 -16.69 13.05
C ALA A 137 12.78 -15.34 12.38
N GLY A 138 12.44 -15.20 11.09
CA GLY A 138 12.53 -13.94 10.36
C GLY A 138 13.95 -13.41 10.19
N GLU A 139 14.94 -14.29 10.09
CA GLU A 139 16.36 -13.89 10.07
C GLU A 139 16.86 -13.46 8.69
N GLU A 140 16.16 -13.87 7.62
CA GLU A 140 16.49 -13.45 6.25
C GLU A 140 15.91 -12.06 5.95
N ILE A 141 16.60 -11.25 5.16
CA ILE A 141 16.10 -9.92 4.73
C ILE A 141 14.99 -10.08 3.68
N MET A 142 15.08 -11.11 2.84
CA MET A 142 14.12 -11.44 1.79
C MET A 142 14.02 -12.95 1.64
N VAL A 143 12.82 -13.42 1.30
CA VAL A 143 12.53 -14.83 0.99
C VAL A 143 11.84 -14.93 -0.36
N TYR A 144 12.00 -16.08 -1.01
CA TYR A 144 11.53 -16.32 -2.38
C TYR A 144 10.68 -17.58 -2.41
N THR A 145 9.61 -17.57 -3.21
CA THR A 145 8.76 -18.74 -3.48
C THR A 145 8.10 -18.58 -4.86
N HIS A 146 7.68 -19.69 -5.47
CA HIS A 146 7.03 -19.68 -6.79
C HIS A 146 5.64 -19.03 -6.78
N ARG A 147 4.92 -19.08 -5.66
CA ARG A 147 3.54 -18.58 -5.53
C ARG A 147 3.44 -17.68 -4.32
N TYR A 148 3.72 -16.39 -4.51
CA TYR A 148 3.67 -15.40 -3.44
C TYR A 148 2.47 -14.47 -3.55
N HIS A 149 2.35 -13.72 -4.67
CA HIS A 149 1.37 -12.63 -4.77
C HIS A 149 -0.08 -13.07 -4.57
N GLY A 150 -0.49 -14.25 -5.05
CA GLY A 150 -1.85 -14.75 -4.82
C GLY A 150 -2.22 -14.82 -3.33
N GLU A 151 -1.42 -15.53 -2.52
CA GLU A 151 -1.71 -15.66 -1.10
C GLU A 151 -1.44 -14.38 -0.31
N HIS A 152 -0.35 -13.67 -0.61
CA HIS A 152 -0.02 -12.42 0.05
C HIS A 152 -1.15 -11.40 -0.09
N CYS A 153 -1.63 -11.19 -1.33
CA CYS A 153 -2.68 -10.23 -1.63
C CYS A 153 -4.03 -10.66 -1.04
N LEU A 154 -4.40 -11.96 -1.17
CA LEU A 154 -5.64 -12.47 -0.59
C LEU A 154 -5.62 -12.39 0.94
N PHE A 155 -4.48 -12.66 1.58
CA PHE A 155 -4.35 -12.54 3.03
C PHE A 155 -4.50 -11.09 3.50
N GLN A 156 -3.93 -10.12 2.78
CA GLN A 156 -4.18 -8.69 3.08
C GLN A 156 -5.66 -8.34 3.03
N TRP A 157 -6.39 -8.82 2.01
CA TRP A 157 -7.83 -8.60 1.91
C TRP A 157 -8.58 -9.23 3.09
N ARG A 158 -8.27 -10.48 3.44
CA ARG A 158 -8.85 -11.16 4.61
C ARG A 158 -8.54 -10.43 5.90
N LYS A 159 -7.33 -9.90 6.05
CA LYS A 159 -6.89 -9.15 7.22
C LYS A 159 -7.63 -7.83 7.37
N LEU A 160 -7.83 -7.10 6.27
CA LEU A 160 -8.66 -5.89 6.27
C LEU A 160 -10.10 -6.21 6.66
N GLN A 161 -10.70 -7.23 6.03
CA GLN A 161 -12.08 -7.64 6.34
C GLN A 161 -12.22 -8.11 7.80
N TYR A 162 -11.27 -8.89 8.29
CA TYR A 162 -11.21 -9.34 9.69
C TYR A 162 -11.16 -8.14 10.65
N ALA A 163 -10.29 -7.17 10.38
CA ALA A 163 -10.16 -5.97 11.20
C ALA A 163 -11.46 -5.17 11.26
N MET A 164 -12.15 -5.03 10.12
CA MET A 164 -13.41 -4.31 10.03
C MET A 164 -14.55 -5.03 10.77
N ASP A 165 -14.68 -6.34 10.56
CA ASP A 165 -15.73 -7.16 11.18
C ASP A 165 -15.61 -7.20 12.71
N HIS A 166 -14.37 -7.38 13.20
CA HIS A 166 -14.06 -7.44 14.64
C HIS A 166 -13.83 -6.07 15.28
N ARG A 167 -13.92 -4.99 14.50
CA ARG A 167 -13.67 -3.60 14.93
C ARG A 167 -12.33 -3.43 15.64
N MET A 168 -11.29 -4.03 15.06
CA MET A 168 -9.93 -3.93 15.58
C MET A 168 -9.48 -2.46 15.57
N GLU A 169 -8.87 -2.02 16.67
CA GLU A 169 -8.38 -0.64 16.82
C GLU A 169 -7.13 -0.37 15.99
N PHE A 170 -6.29 -1.40 15.80
CA PHE A 170 -5.01 -1.29 15.12
C PHE A 170 -4.94 -2.20 13.91
N LEU A 171 -4.30 -1.71 12.85
CA LEU A 171 -4.01 -2.45 11.62
C LEU A 171 -2.66 -2.00 11.07
N ASP A 172 -1.95 -2.90 10.38
CA ASP A 172 -0.64 -2.57 9.83
C ASP A 172 -0.73 -1.63 8.61
N ASN A 173 0.35 -0.86 8.40
CA ASN A 173 0.44 0.15 7.35
C ASN A 173 0.37 -0.44 5.93
N LYS A 174 0.80 -1.69 5.72
CA LYS A 174 0.75 -2.36 4.42
C LYS A 174 -0.69 -2.67 4.06
N THR A 175 -1.50 -3.14 5.01
CA THR A 175 -2.91 -3.47 4.81
C THR A 175 -3.78 -2.23 4.55
N ILE A 176 -3.55 -1.12 5.25
CA ILE A 176 -4.33 0.12 5.03
C ILE A 176 -3.83 0.97 3.86
N SER A 177 -2.69 0.63 3.26
CA SER A 177 -2.10 1.40 2.16
C SER A 177 -2.90 1.21 0.87
N LEU A 178 -3.48 2.30 0.37
CA LEU A 178 -4.17 2.29 -0.92
C LEU A 178 -3.23 1.94 -2.07
N HIS A 179 -2.00 2.48 -2.06
CA HIS A 179 -1.00 2.17 -3.08
C HIS A 179 -0.69 0.68 -3.13
N HIS A 180 -0.52 0.05 -1.95
CA HIS A 180 -0.25 -1.37 -1.87
C HIS A 180 -1.46 -2.20 -2.29
N THR A 181 -2.66 -1.81 -1.84
CA THR A 181 -3.92 -2.47 -2.23
C THR A 181 -4.16 -2.41 -3.74
N THR A 182 -3.86 -1.29 -4.41
CA THR A 182 -3.92 -1.19 -5.87
C THR A 182 -2.93 -2.13 -6.55
N HIS A 183 -1.68 -2.18 -6.08
CA HIS A 183 -0.71 -3.14 -6.59
C HIS A 183 -1.19 -4.59 -6.44
N CYS A 184 -1.77 -4.93 -5.28
CA CYS A 184 -2.33 -6.26 -5.04
C CYS A 184 -3.47 -6.61 -6.01
N ALA A 185 -4.41 -5.68 -6.21
CA ALA A 185 -5.51 -5.87 -7.16
C ALA A 185 -4.99 -6.09 -8.59
N ASP A 186 -4.00 -5.31 -9.03
CA ASP A 186 -3.36 -5.47 -10.33
C ASP A 186 -2.63 -6.81 -10.45
N GLN A 187 -1.93 -7.27 -9.40
CA GLN A 187 -1.26 -8.57 -9.41
C GLN A 187 -2.25 -9.74 -9.52
N LEU A 188 -3.43 -9.62 -8.91
CA LEU A 188 -4.47 -10.64 -8.98
C LEU A 188 -5.17 -10.66 -10.35
N SER A 189 -5.37 -9.51 -10.99
CA SER A 189 -6.08 -9.41 -12.28
C SER A 189 -5.27 -9.93 -13.47
N VAL A 190 -3.94 -9.78 -13.46
CA VAL A 190 -3.03 -10.17 -14.56
C VAL A 190 -3.17 -11.65 -14.98
N GLY A 191 -3.70 -12.53 -14.13
CA GLY A 191 -3.85 -13.96 -14.42
C GLY A 191 -5.27 -14.51 -14.38
N CYS A 192 -6.29 -13.72 -14.02
CA CYS A 192 -7.58 -14.27 -13.59
C CYS A 192 -8.81 -13.82 -14.37
N GLU A 193 -8.74 -12.73 -15.15
CA GLU A 193 -9.84 -12.31 -16.04
C GLU A 193 -9.44 -12.55 -17.50
N GLY A 194 -9.79 -13.73 -18.01
CA GLY A 194 -9.63 -14.09 -19.41
C GLY A 194 -10.65 -13.36 -20.30
N PRO A 195 -10.42 -13.29 -21.63
CA PRO A 195 -11.35 -12.66 -22.58
C PRO A 195 -12.77 -13.26 -22.62
N GLN A 196 -13.02 -14.36 -21.90
CA GLN A 196 -14.28 -15.09 -21.86
C GLN A 196 -14.99 -14.99 -20.50
N ASP A 197 -14.41 -14.27 -19.53
CA ASP A 197 -15.03 -14.04 -18.23
C ASP A 197 -16.07 -12.91 -18.36
N VAL A 198 -17.18 -13.24 -19.02
CA VAL A 198 -18.37 -12.38 -19.12
C VAL A 198 -19.29 -12.66 -17.93
N ASN A 199 -19.64 -11.60 -17.19
CA ASN A 199 -20.65 -11.63 -16.12
C ASN A 199 -22.04 -11.91 -16.67
#